data_AF-A0A829R5Q3-F1
#
_entry.id   AF-A0A829R5Q3-F1
#
_cell.length_a   1.000
_cell.length_b   1.000
_cell.length_c   1.000
_cell.angle_alpha   90.00
_cell.angle_beta   90.00
_cell.angle_gamma   90.00
#
_symmetry.space_group_name_H-M   'P 1'
#
loop_
_entity.id
_entity.type
_entity.pdbx_description
1 polymer ?
#
loop_
_entity_poly.entity_id
_entity_poly.type
_entity_poly.pdbx_seq_one_letter_code
_entity_poly.pdbx_strand_id
1 'polypeptide(L)'
;MRIMNLYPEIRKKRSDWVRTVPEHTFENVISRDFVASKPNKKWFTDVSYLFYGNHQKAYISAIIDRYDLSIVSYVISTKNDNKLVMDTVKKSLRIKS
;
A
#
# COMPACT_ATOMS: atom_id res chain seq x y z
N MET A 1 -13.07 17.91 -2.57
CA MET A 1 -13.04 17.99 -1.10
C MET A 1 -11.66 18.51 -0.70
N ARG A 2 -11.57 19.76 -0.22
CA ARG A 2 -10.36 20.33 0.37
C ARG A 2 -10.68 20.57 1.84
N ILE A 3 -10.08 19.80 2.73
CA ILE A 3 -10.33 19.89 4.18
C ILE A 3 -8.97 19.95 4.85
N MET A 4 -8.76 20.89 5.78
CA MET A 4 -7.51 21.03 6.54
C MET A 4 -6.24 21.12 5.66
N ASN A 5 -6.31 21.81 4.51
CA ASN A 5 -5.23 21.88 3.51
C ASN A 5 -4.79 20.51 2.94
N LEU A 6 -5.59 19.46 3.11
CA LEU A 6 -5.44 18.18 2.42
C LEU A 6 -6.23 18.18 1.13
N TYR A 7 -5.63 17.64 0.07
CA TYR A 7 -6.30 17.56 -1.23
C TYR A 7 -5.79 16.38 -2.07
N PRO A 8 -6.68 15.77 -2.87
CA PRO A 8 -6.27 14.83 -3.91
C PRO A 8 -5.76 15.59 -5.15
N GLU A 9 -4.71 15.08 -5.79
CA GLU A 9 -4.32 15.51 -7.14
C GLU A 9 -4.93 14.54 -8.16
N ILE A 10 -5.54 15.08 -9.22
CA ILE A 10 -6.12 14.27 -10.28
C ILE A 10 -4.98 13.66 -11.08
N ARG A 11 -4.88 12.32 -11.08
CA ARG A 11 -3.87 11.61 -11.86
C ARG A 11 -4.11 11.85 -13.36
N LYS A 12 -3.08 12.32 -14.07
CA LYS A 12 -3.06 12.31 -15.53
C LYS A 12 -3.06 10.86 -16.03
N LYS A 13 -3.67 10.62 -17.20
CA LYS A 13 -3.64 9.31 -17.88
C LYS A 13 -2.18 8.86 -18.03
N ARG A 14 -1.88 7.61 -17.66
CA ARG A 14 -0.52 7.06 -17.84
C ARG A 14 -0.21 6.97 -19.34
N SER A 15 1.04 7.28 -19.70
CA SER A 15 1.56 7.05 -21.04
C SER A 15 1.53 5.57 -21.39
N ASP A 16 1.56 5.26 -22.68
CA ASP A 16 1.61 3.88 -23.15
C ASP A 16 2.96 3.26 -22.75
N TRP A 17 2.92 2.28 -21.85
CA TRP A 17 4.10 1.57 -21.36
C TRP A 17 4.42 0.39 -22.26
N VAL A 18 5.69 0.22 -22.63
CA VAL A 18 6.17 -0.97 -23.33
C VAL A 18 6.27 -2.12 -22.34
N ARG A 19 5.68 -3.27 -22.68
CA ARG A 19 5.68 -4.46 -21.84
C ARG A 19 7.06 -5.13 -21.90
N THR A 20 7.71 -5.30 -20.76
CA THR A 20 8.98 -6.02 -20.62
C THR A 20 8.77 -7.41 -20.01
N VAL A 21 9.71 -8.32 -20.28
CA VAL A 21 9.73 -9.64 -19.63
C VAL A 21 10.29 -9.47 -18.21
N PRO A 22 9.61 -10.00 -17.18
CA PRO A 22 10.14 -9.94 -15.82
C PRO A 22 11.39 -10.80 -15.66
N GLU A 23 12.38 -10.28 -14.93
CA GLU A 23 13.64 -10.98 -14.63
C GLU A 23 13.44 -12.13 -13.62
N HIS A 24 12.46 -11.98 -12.73
CA HIS A 24 12.13 -12.97 -11.70
C HIS A 24 10.62 -13.21 -11.63
N THR A 25 10.24 -14.48 -11.61
CA THR A 25 8.85 -14.93 -11.39
C THR A 25 8.82 -15.90 -10.22
N PHE A 26 7.80 -15.76 -9.37
CA PHE A 26 7.53 -16.65 -8.25
C PHE A 26 6.19 -17.37 -8.47
N GLU A 27 5.97 -18.46 -7.76
CA GLU A 27 4.69 -19.17 -7.80
C GLU A 27 3.54 -18.25 -7.34
N ASN A 28 2.46 -18.23 -8.11
CA ASN A 28 1.26 -17.45 -7.76
C ASN A 28 0.40 -18.19 -6.73
N VAL A 29 0.84 -18.16 -5.48
CA VAL A 29 0.15 -18.82 -4.34
C VAL A 29 -1.28 -18.33 -4.15
N ILE A 30 -1.57 -17.07 -4.48
CA ILE A 30 -2.92 -16.49 -4.32
C ILE A 30 -3.87 -17.00 -5.42
N SER A 31 -3.38 -17.27 -6.63
CA SER A 31 -4.17 -17.76 -7.76
C SER A 31 -5.49 -16.99 -7.99
N ARG A 32 -5.48 -15.67 -7.79
CA ARG A 32 -6.66 -14.77 -7.82
C ARG A 32 -7.77 -15.08 -6.80
N ASP A 33 -7.53 -15.99 -5.86
CA ASP A 33 -8.42 -16.16 -4.71
C ASP A 33 -8.13 -15.07 -3.66
N PHE A 34 -8.90 -14.00 -3.74
CA PHE A 34 -8.80 -12.86 -2.83
C PHE A 34 -9.75 -12.96 -1.63
N VAL A 35 -10.44 -14.09 -1.42
CA VAL A 35 -11.36 -14.27 -0.30
C VAL A 35 -10.60 -14.87 0.89
N ALA A 36 -10.80 -14.33 2.09
CA ALA A 36 -10.28 -14.88 3.33
C ALA A 36 -11.43 -15.41 4.17
N SER A 37 -11.34 -16.65 4.66
CA SER A 37 -12.38 -17.28 5.49
C SER A 37 -12.21 -17.01 6.99
N LYS A 38 -11.03 -16.56 7.41
CA LYS A 38 -10.69 -16.24 8.80
C LYS A 38 -9.74 -15.03 8.83
N PRO A 39 -9.70 -14.29 9.95
CA PRO A 39 -8.69 -13.26 10.15
C PRO A 39 -7.28 -13.79 9.90
N ASN A 40 -6.39 -12.91 9.46
CA ASN A 40 -4.95 -13.13 9.36
C ASN A 40 -4.51 -14.22 8.38
N LYS A 41 -5.39 -14.63 7.47
CA LYS A 41 -5.09 -15.61 6.41
C LYS A 41 -4.47 -14.99 5.17
N LYS A 42 -4.95 -13.79 4.79
CA LYS A 42 -4.47 -13.07 3.61
C LYS A 42 -4.36 -11.60 3.98
N TRP A 43 -3.18 -11.04 3.76
CA TRP A 43 -2.90 -9.64 4.00
C TRP A 43 -2.59 -8.96 2.69
N PHE A 44 -3.24 -7.83 2.44
CA PHE A 44 -2.97 -7.01 1.27
C PHE A 44 -2.17 -5.80 1.69
N THR A 45 -1.32 -5.33 0.78
CA THR A 45 -0.57 -4.09 0.96
C THR A 45 -1.05 -3.08 -0.07
N ASP A 46 -1.17 -1.83 0.36
CA ASP A 46 -1.37 -0.73 -0.56
C ASP A 46 -0.48 0.45 -0.18
N VAL A 47 -0.08 1.21 -1.18
CA VAL A 47 0.68 2.45 -1.01
C VAL A 47 -0.07 3.57 -1.71
N SER A 48 -0.44 4.58 -0.95
CA SER A 48 -1.14 5.76 -1.43
C SER A 48 -0.42 7.03 -1.00
N TYR A 49 -0.85 8.17 -1.52
CA TYR A 49 -0.30 9.47 -1.15
C TYR A 49 -1.39 10.53 -1.06
N LEU A 50 -1.11 11.54 -0.24
CA LEU A 50 -1.94 12.72 -0.07
C LEU A 50 -1.07 13.96 -0.13
N PHE A 51 -1.61 15.03 -0.71
CA PHE A 51 -0.99 16.34 -0.63
C PHE A 51 -1.43 17.06 0.63
N TYR A 52 -0.49 17.78 1.23
CA TYR A 52 -0.72 18.71 2.33
C TYR A 52 0.06 20.00 2.06
N GLY A 53 -0.08 20.99 2.96
CA GLY A 53 0.42 22.36 2.82
C GLY A 53 1.72 22.53 2.02
N ASN A 54 1.81 23.63 1.25
CA ASN A 54 2.95 23.92 0.37
C ASN A 54 3.25 22.82 -0.68
N HIS A 55 2.21 22.13 -1.19
CA HIS A 55 2.35 21.08 -2.21
C HIS A 55 3.26 19.91 -1.80
N GLN A 56 3.37 19.66 -0.49
CA GLN A 56 4.13 18.53 0.03
C GLN A 56 3.32 17.24 -0.12
N LYS A 57 4.03 16.12 -0.33
CA LYS A 57 3.43 14.78 -0.42
C LYS A 57 3.73 13.99 0.83
N ALA A 58 2.70 13.36 1.39
CA ALA A 58 2.83 12.30 2.37
C ALA A 58 2.45 10.99 1.70
N TYR A 59 3.28 9.97 1.87
CA TYR A 59 3.03 8.60 1.45
C TYR A 59 2.60 7.79 2.65
N ILE A 60 1.59 6.94 2.46
CA ILE A 60 1.16 5.97 3.44
C ILE A 60 1.30 4.58 2.83
N SER A 61 1.98 3.69 3.56
CA SER A 61 1.94 2.26 3.29
C SER A 61 1.10 1.60 4.37
N ALA A 62 0.13 0.79 3.96
CA ALA A 62 -0.79 0.11 4.86
C ALA A 62 -0.86 -1.38 4.55
N ILE A 63 -1.01 -2.19 5.60
CA ILE A 63 -1.35 -3.61 5.53
C ILE A 63 -2.79 -3.76 6.00
N ILE A 64 -3.59 -4.43 5.18
CA ILE A 64 -5.02 -4.63 5.38
C ILE A 64 -5.27 -6.13 5.53
N ASP A 65 -6.03 -6.51 6.54
CA ASP A 65 -6.55 -7.87 6.65
C ASP A 65 -7.68 -8.07 5.66
N ARG A 66 -7.54 -9.05 4.77
CA ARG A 66 -8.53 -9.25 3.72
C ARG A 66 -9.87 -9.79 4.25
N TYR A 67 -9.90 -10.36 5.46
CA TYR A 67 -11.11 -10.92 6.07
C TYR A 67 -12.17 -9.84 6.38
N ASP A 68 -11.80 -8.83 7.17
CA ASP A 68 -12.70 -7.79 7.66
C ASP A 68 -12.33 -6.38 7.17
N LEU A 69 -11.29 -6.26 6.33
CA LEU A 69 -10.74 -5.00 5.85
C LEU A 69 -10.14 -4.11 6.95
N SER A 70 -9.83 -4.68 8.11
CA SER A 70 -9.16 -3.95 9.19
C SER A 70 -7.72 -3.57 8.81
N ILE A 71 -7.26 -2.43 9.32
CA ILE A 71 -5.87 -2.01 9.17
C ILE A 71 -5.02 -2.75 10.20
N VAL A 72 -4.14 -3.61 9.73
CA VAL A 72 -3.18 -4.34 10.57
C VAL A 72 -2.04 -3.42 11.01
N SER A 73 -1.52 -2.62 10.08
CA SER A 73 -0.38 -1.72 10.32
C SER A 73 -0.33 -0.67 9.23
N TYR A 74 0.21 0.50 9.58
CA TYR A 74 0.54 1.53 8.61
C TYR A 74 1.76 2.35 9.07
N VAL A 75 2.47 2.90 8.09
CA VAL A 75 3.55 3.88 8.27
C VAL A 75 3.36 5.01 7.27
N ILE A 76 3.62 6.24 7.73
CA ILE A 76 3.58 7.45 6.91
C ILE A 76 5.01 7.96 6.74
N SER A 77 5.36 8.41 5.54
CA SER A 77 6.66 8.96 5.20
C SER A 77 6.51 10.11 4.20
N THR A 78 7.49 10.99 4.13
CA THR A 78 7.60 11.99 3.06
C THR A 78 8.23 11.44 1.78
N LYS A 79 8.70 10.17 1.81
CA LYS A 79 9.37 9.49 0.70
C LYS A 79 8.67 8.18 0.36
N ASN A 80 8.56 7.89 -0.95
CA ASN A 80 8.11 6.61 -1.47
C ASN A 80 9.32 5.73 -1.77
N ASP A 81 9.79 4.98 -0.77
CA ASP A 81 10.95 4.12 -0.86
C ASP A 81 10.68 2.72 -0.29
N ASN A 82 11.59 1.78 -0.52
CA ASN A 82 11.48 0.43 0.03
C ASN A 82 11.49 0.43 1.57
N LYS A 83 12.09 1.44 2.20
CA LYS A 83 12.13 1.56 3.65
C LYS A 83 10.73 1.75 4.22
N LEU A 84 9.90 2.61 3.62
CA LEU A 84 8.50 2.80 4.01
C LEU A 84 7.72 1.46 4.03
N VAL A 85 7.85 0.66 2.97
CA VAL A 85 7.15 -0.62 2.84
C VAL A 85 7.68 -1.63 3.86
N MET A 86 9.01 -1.77 3.96
CA MET A 86 9.64 -2.74 4.86
C MET A 86 9.38 -2.40 6.33
N ASP A 87 9.36 -1.12 6.69
CA ASP A 87 9.04 -0.67 8.05
C ASP A 87 7.58 -0.99 8.39
N THR A 88 6.65 -0.87 7.43
CA THR A 88 5.23 -1.24 7.62
C THR A 88 5.06 -2.74 7.90
N VAL A 89 5.78 -3.58 7.14
CA VAL A 89 5.80 -5.05 7.32
C VAL A 89 6.45 -5.43 8.66
N LYS A 90 7.60 -4.84 9.00
CA LYS A 90 8.24 -5.11 10.31
C LYS A 90 7.33 -4.72 11.47
N LYS A 91 6.61 -3.60 11.34
CA LYS A 91 5.65 -3.14 12.34
C LYS A 91 4.47 -4.10 12.49
N SER A 92 3.92 -4.64 11.39
CA SER A 92 2.79 -5.60 11.49
C SER A 92 3.18 -6.91 12.15
N LEU A 93 4.40 -7.39 11.89
CA LEU A 93 4.89 -8.64 12.49
C LEU A 93 5.08 -8.52 14.01
N ARG A 94 5.51 -7.35 14.50
CA ARG A 94 5.68 -7.09 15.94
C ARG A 94 4.37 -7.02 16.72
N ILE A 95 3.28 -6.59 16.09
CA ILE A 95 1.95 -6.49 16.74
C ILE A 95 1.34 -7.88 16.99
N LYS A 96 1.81 -8.89 16.26
CA LYS A 96 1.34 -10.28 16.35
C LYS A 96 2.14 -11.19 17.28
N SER A 97 3.31 -10.75 17.75
CA SER A 97 4.14 -11.45 18.74
C SER A 97 3.67 -11.16 20.15
#